data_AF-A0A4S3MSQ6-F1
#
_entry.id   AF-A0A4S3MSQ6-F1
#
_cell.length_a   1.000
_cell.length_b   1.000
_cell.length_c   1.000
_cell.angle_alpha   90.00
_cell.angle_beta   90.00
_cell.angle_gamma   90.00
#
_symmetry.space_group_name_H-M   'P 1'
#
loop_
_entity.id
_entity.type
_entity.pdbx_description
1 polymer ?
#
loop_
_entity_poly.entity_id
_entity_poly.type
_entity_poly.pdbx_seq_one_letter_code
_entity_poly.pdbx_strand_id
1 'polypeptide(L)'
;MNVRTIAASAAALLALGSAPAIANPTGDAEAGAKVFAKCQTCHVIADADGNVLGGRNAKTGPNLYGLPGRVAGTYEGFNYGESIVAVGAGGYAWEEEGFVAYVANPVDFLREKTGDKSAKSKMSFKLPKEEDARNVYAYIASLSPAADAAAAPAEGEAAPASN
;
A
#
# COMPACT_ATOMS: atom_id res chain seq x y z
N MET A 1 13.32 -46.91 -39.76
CA MET A 1 14.00 -47.63 -38.64
C MET A 1 15.20 -46.80 -38.24
N ASN A 2 15.34 -46.16 -37.07
CA ASN A 2 14.63 -46.25 -35.80
C ASN A 2 14.64 -44.88 -35.09
N VAL A 3 13.51 -44.54 -34.48
CA VAL A 3 13.37 -43.51 -33.45
C VAL A 3 14.02 -44.02 -32.17
N ARG A 4 14.83 -43.19 -31.49
CA ARG A 4 15.13 -43.36 -30.05
C ARG A 4 15.13 -41.99 -29.37
N THR A 5 13.94 -41.64 -28.91
CA THR A 5 13.65 -40.72 -27.81
C THR A 5 14.44 -41.10 -26.56
N ILE A 6 15.15 -40.14 -25.97
CA ILE A 6 15.48 -40.17 -24.53
C ILE A 6 15.12 -38.79 -23.98
N ALA A 7 14.02 -38.76 -23.23
CA ALA A 7 13.61 -37.64 -22.40
C ALA A 7 14.54 -37.57 -21.18
N ALA A 8 15.13 -36.40 -20.94
CA ALA A 8 15.79 -36.09 -19.67
C ALA A 8 14.90 -35.10 -18.92
N SER A 9 14.37 -35.58 -17.79
CA SER A 9 13.40 -34.92 -16.94
C SER A 9 13.90 -33.58 -16.38
N ALA A 10 13.14 -32.51 -16.63
CA ALA A 10 13.30 -31.24 -15.92
C ALA A 10 12.66 -31.38 -14.53
N ALA A 11 13.48 -31.57 -13.49
CA ALA A 11 13.05 -31.41 -12.11
C ALA A 11 12.92 -29.91 -11.82
N ALA A 12 11.72 -29.36 -12.04
CA ALA A 12 11.37 -28.03 -11.58
C ALA A 12 11.25 -28.05 -10.05
N LEU A 13 12.30 -27.58 -9.36
CA LEU A 13 12.25 -27.23 -7.95
C LEU A 13 11.28 -26.05 -7.81
N LEU A 14 10.04 -26.34 -7.42
CA LEU A 14 9.08 -25.37 -6.91
C LEU A 14 9.67 -24.78 -5.62
N ALA A 15 10.38 -23.66 -5.75
CA ALA A 15 10.69 -22.80 -4.61
C ALA A 15 9.35 -22.23 -4.12
N LEU A 16 8.78 -22.82 -3.05
CA LEU A 16 7.72 -22.17 -2.30
C LEU A 16 8.34 -20.92 -1.66
N GLY A 17 8.17 -19.77 -2.32
CA GLY A 17 8.47 -18.49 -1.73
C GLY A 17 7.56 -18.28 -0.52
N SER A 18 8.14 -18.18 0.66
CA SER A 18 7.44 -17.79 1.88
C SER A 18 7.00 -16.34 1.73
N ALA A 19 5.80 -16.10 1.19
CA ALA A 19 5.19 -14.79 1.27
C ALA A 19 4.96 -14.46 2.75
N PRO A 20 5.32 -13.25 3.22
CA PRO A 20 5.04 -12.85 4.59
C PRO A 20 3.53 -12.91 4.82
N ALA A 21 3.11 -13.70 5.80
CA ALA A 21 1.71 -13.77 6.20
C ALA A 21 1.31 -12.41 6.80
N ILE A 22 0.44 -11.68 6.12
CA ILE A 22 -0.14 -10.45 6.66
C ILE A 22 -1.06 -10.85 7.81
N ALA A 23 -0.76 -10.39 9.03
CA ALA A 23 -1.61 -10.66 10.19
C ALA A 23 -3.00 -10.04 9.99
N ASN A 24 -4.02 -10.71 10.52
CA ASN A 24 -5.38 -10.16 10.51
C ASN A 24 -5.41 -8.85 11.31
N PRO A 25 -6.02 -7.77 10.78
CA PRO A 25 -6.16 -6.51 11.50
C PRO A 25 -6.82 -6.69 12.87
N THR A 26 -6.35 -5.93 13.86
CA THR A 26 -6.88 -6.01 15.24
C THR A 26 -8.03 -5.04 15.51
N GLY A 27 -8.25 -4.07 14.63
CA GLY A 27 -9.33 -3.07 14.74
C GLY A 27 -10.71 -3.51 14.25
N ASP A 28 -11.70 -2.66 14.52
CA ASP A 28 -13.08 -2.76 14.03
C ASP A 28 -13.24 -1.98 12.72
N ALA A 29 -13.55 -2.68 11.63
CA ALA A 29 -13.73 -2.09 10.30
C ALA A 29 -14.96 -1.17 10.18
N GLU A 30 -16.05 -1.44 10.91
CA GLU A 30 -17.24 -0.59 10.88
C GLU A 30 -16.99 0.73 11.63
N ALA A 31 -16.28 0.68 12.75
CA ALA A 31 -15.77 1.86 13.43
C ALA A 31 -14.75 2.60 12.55
N GLY A 32 -13.89 1.84 11.84
CA GLY A 32 -12.89 2.34 10.92
C GLY A 32 -13.48 3.16 9.77
N ALA A 33 -14.59 2.70 9.19
CA ALA A 33 -15.30 3.42 8.13
C ALA A 33 -15.71 4.84 8.58
N LYS A 34 -16.14 5.00 9.84
CA LYS A 34 -16.51 6.30 10.41
C LYS A 34 -15.29 7.21 10.57
N VAL A 35 -14.17 6.66 11.04
CA VAL A 35 -12.92 7.42 11.21
C VAL A 35 -12.30 7.78 9.85
N PHE A 36 -12.41 6.90 8.85
CA PHE A 36 -11.91 7.12 7.49
C PHE A 36 -12.53 8.34 6.81
N ALA A 37 -13.66 8.84 7.30
CA ALA A 37 -14.23 10.11 6.88
C ALA A 37 -13.24 11.30 7.03
N LYS A 38 -12.23 11.19 7.91
CA LYS A 38 -11.13 12.17 8.06
C LYS A 38 -10.07 12.02 6.95
N CYS A 39 -9.91 10.81 6.39
CA CYS A 39 -8.92 10.47 5.37
C CYS A 39 -9.42 10.81 3.96
N GLN A 40 -10.74 10.76 3.72
CA GLN A 40 -11.35 10.93 2.40
C GLN A 40 -11.12 12.30 1.73
N THR A 41 -10.68 13.31 2.50
CA THR A 41 -10.31 14.63 1.95
C THR A 41 -9.08 14.55 1.06
N CYS A 42 -8.19 13.60 1.35
CA CYS A 42 -6.96 13.43 0.59
C CYS A 42 -6.90 12.10 -0.15
N HIS A 43 -7.52 11.05 0.40
CA HIS A 43 -7.39 9.68 -0.08
C HIS A 43 -8.70 9.11 -0.61
N VAL A 44 -8.56 8.05 -1.40
CA VAL A 44 -9.62 7.19 -1.89
C VAL A 44 -9.19 5.73 -1.70
N ILE A 45 -10.17 4.82 -1.63
CA ILE A 45 -10.00 3.38 -1.79
C ILE A 45 -10.77 3.03 -3.05
N ALA A 46 -10.06 2.88 -4.16
CA ALA A 46 -10.64 2.48 -5.44
C ALA A 46 -9.96 1.21 -5.95
N ASP A 47 -10.74 0.24 -6.41
CA ASP A 47 -10.20 -1.01 -6.97
C ASP A 47 -9.51 -0.79 -8.34
N ALA A 48 -8.97 -1.86 -8.91
CA ALA A 48 -8.26 -1.83 -10.18
C ALA A 48 -9.16 -1.44 -11.38
N ASP A 49 -10.47 -1.68 -11.28
CA ASP A 49 -11.46 -1.29 -12.29
C ASP A 49 -11.91 0.17 -12.12
N GLY A 50 -11.42 0.85 -11.07
CA GLY A 50 -11.73 2.25 -10.77
C GLY A 50 -13.02 2.43 -9.95
N ASN A 51 -13.63 1.36 -9.43
CA ASN A 51 -14.80 1.48 -8.57
C ASN A 51 -14.37 2.03 -7.21
N VAL A 52 -15.06 3.07 -6.74
CA VAL A 52 -14.80 3.66 -5.42
C VAL A 52 -15.45 2.81 -4.34
N LEU A 53 -14.63 2.14 -3.53
CA LEU A 53 -15.06 1.34 -2.38
C LEU A 53 -15.12 2.18 -1.10
N GLY A 54 -14.30 3.24 -1.01
CA GLY A 54 -14.25 4.14 0.13
C GLY A 54 -13.71 5.53 -0.20
N GLY A 55 -14.30 6.56 0.40
CA GLY A 55 -13.88 7.97 0.23
C GLY A 55 -14.56 8.70 -0.93
N ARG A 56 -13.94 9.78 -1.43
CA ARG A 56 -14.54 10.72 -2.41
C ARG A 56 -13.57 11.10 -3.53
N ASN A 57 -13.09 10.14 -4.31
CA ASN A 57 -12.22 10.35 -5.50
C ASN A 57 -11.09 11.38 -5.31
N ALA A 58 -10.62 11.58 -4.08
CA ALA A 58 -9.59 12.54 -3.74
C ALA A 58 -8.23 12.00 -4.18
N LYS A 59 -7.38 12.89 -4.71
CA LYS A 59 -6.08 12.55 -5.29
C LYS A 59 -4.91 13.31 -4.65
N THR A 60 -5.14 13.98 -3.51
CA THR A 60 -4.09 14.68 -2.76
C THR A 60 -3.12 13.69 -2.12
N GLY A 61 -3.61 12.54 -1.69
CA GLY A 61 -2.85 11.38 -1.23
C GLY A 61 -3.02 10.19 -2.20
N PRO A 62 -2.18 9.15 -2.09
CA PRO A 62 -2.28 7.95 -2.92
C PRO A 62 -3.57 7.18 -2.64
N ASN A 63 -3.97 6.33 -3.59
CA ASN A 63 -5.02 5.34 -3.36
C ASN A 63 -4.58 4.37 -2.24
N LEU A 64 -5.51 4.06 -1.34
CA LEU A 64 -5.29 3.19 -0.19
C LEU A 64 -5.76 1.75 -0.42
N TYR A 65 -6.38 1.46 -1.57
CA TYR A 65 -6.67 0.09 -1.97
C TYR A 65 -5.38 -0.73 -2.09
N GLY A 66 -5.37 -1.93 -1.51
CA GLY A 66 -4.18 -2.80 -1.46
C GLY A 66 -3.05 -2.24 -0.61
N LEU A 67 -3.34 -1.40 0.40
CA LEU A 67 -2.32 -0.88 1.32
C LEU A 67 -1.65 -1.99 2.14
N PRO A 68 -2.36 -2.95 2.76
CA PRO A 68 -1.72 -4.01 3.55
C PRO A 68 -0.69 -4.78 2.73
N GLY A 69 0.56 -4.81 3.21
CA GLY A 69 1.70 -5.47 2.55
C GLY A 69 2.33 -4.68 1.40
N ARG A 70 1.77 -3.55 0.97
CA ARG A 70 2.38 -2.73 -0.09
C ARG A 70 3.63 -2.03 0.42
N VAL A 71 4.67 -2.00 -0.40
CA VAL A 71 5.90 -1.24 -0.12
C VAL A 71 5.58 0.26 0.00
N ALA A 72 6.17 0.93 0.99
CA ALA A 72 5.91 2.35 1.18
C ALA A 72 6.38 3.19 -0.02
N GLY A 73 5.58 4.19 -0.42
CA GLY A 73 5.98 5.10 -1.49
C GLY A 73 5.94 4.52 -2.91
N THR A 74 5.21 3.41 -3.15
CA THR A 74 5.22 2.71 -4.45
C THR A 74 3.87 2.63 -5.17
N TYR A 75 2.82 3.32 -4.72
CA TYR A 75 1.58 3.35 -5.52
C TYR A 75 1.83 4.11 -6.83
N GLU A 76 1.56 3.44 -7.95
CA GLU A 76 1.85 3.98 -9.28
C GLU A 76 1.07 5.27 -9.56
N GLY A 77 1.69 6.19 -10.31
CA GLY A 77 1.07 7.45 -10.70
C GLY A 77 0.91 8.49 -9.57
N PHE A 78 1.32 8.19 -8.33
CA PHE A 78 1.31 9.17 -7.25
C PHE A 78 2.69 9.82 -7.04
N ASN A 79 2.71 11.16 -6.91
CA ASN A 79 3.94 11.92 -6.69
C ASN A 79 4.33 11.98 -5.20
N TYR A 80 5.07 10.98 -4.74
CA TYR A 80 5.54 10.86 -3.36
C TYR A 80 6.59 11.91 -2.95
N GLY A 81 6.83 12.03 -1.64
CA GLY A 81 7.99 12.74 -1.10
C GLY A 81 9.20 11.81 -1.05
N GLU A 82 10.41 12.36 -1.12
CA GLU A 82 11.65 11.57 -1.16
C GLU A 82 11.80 10.66 0.07
N SER A 83 11.45 11.15 1.27
CA SER A 83 11.62 10.39 2.51
C SER A 83 10.78 9.11 2.58
N ILE A 84 9.52 9.12 2.11
CA ILE A 84 8.67 7.92 2.12
C ILE A 84 9.09 6.93 1.03
N VAL A 85 9.62 7.41 -0.09
CA VAL A 85 10.24 6.58 -1.14
C VAL A 85 11.50 5.90 -0.59
N ALA A 86 12.34 6.62 0.14
CA ALA A 86 13.54 6.06 0.76
C ALA A 86 13.22 4.95 1.78
N VAL A 87 12.17 5.13 2.58
CA VAL A 87 11.67 4.08 3.50
C VAL A 87 11.26 2.82 2.72
N GLY A 88 10.52 2.98 1.62
CA GLY A 88 10.16 1.86 0.75
C GLY A 88 11.35 1.17 0.10
N ALA A 89 12.34 1.93 -0.38
CA ALA A 89 13.58 1.40 -0.95
C ALA A 89 14.39 0.58 0.08
N GLY A 90 14.23 0.87 1.38
CA GLY A 90 14.73 0.06 2.49
C GLY A 90 13.97 -1.25 2.74
N GLY A 91 12.96 -1.57 1.92
CA GLY A 91 12.17 -2.80 2.00
C GLY A 91 10.96 -2.72 2.94
N TYR A 92 10.60 -1.53 3.43
CA TYR A 92 9.48 -1.39 4.35
C TYR A 92 8.14 -1.54 3.63
N ALA A 93 7.35 -2.51 4.09
CA ALA A 93 5.98 -2.76 3.66
C ALA A 93 4.98 -2.37 4.77
N TRP A 94 3.78 -1.93 4.38
CA TRP A 94 2.76 -1.51 5.34
C TRP A 94 2.16 -2.69 6.08
N GLU A 95 2.41 -2.73 7.38
CA GLU A 95 1.73 -3.56 8.38
C GLU A 95 0.93 -2.68 9.34
N GLU A 96 0.10 -3.28 10.20
CA GLU A 96 -0.80 -2.54 11.09
C GLU A 96 -0.03 -1.63 12.06
N GLU A 97 0.98 -2.16 12.75
CA GLU A 97 1.81 -1.43 13.72
C GLU A 97 2.47 -0.21 13.07
N GLY A 98 3.00 -0.43 11.88
CA GLY A 98 3.65 0.58 11.09
C GLY A 98 2.70 1.66 10.57
N PHE A 99 1.50 1.27 10.16
CA PHE A 99 0.43 2.20 9.80
C PHE A 99 0.03 3.07 11.00
N VAL A 100 -0.21 2.45 12.17
CA VAL A 100 -0.56 3.14 13.42
C VAL A 100 0.50 4.18 13.77
N ALA A 101 1.79 3.81 13.74
CA ALA A 101 2.89 4.72 14.01
C ALA A 101 2.96 5.87 13.00
N TYR A 102 2.81 5.57 11.71
CA TYR A 102 2.85 6.58 10.65
C TYR A 102 1.71 7.60 10.78
N VAL A 103 0.46 7.17 10.95
CA VAL A 103 -0.67 8.12 11.04
C VAL A 103 -0.67 8.90 12.34
N ALA A 104 -0.10 8.37 13.43
CA ALA A 104 0.07 9.11 14.67
C ALA A 104 1.00 10.32 14.48
N ASN A 105 2.13 10.13 13.78
CA ASN A 105 3.03 11.22 13.42
C ASN A 105 3.88 10.91 12.17
N PRO A 106 3.47 11.36 10.98
CA PRO A 106 4.12 10.97 9.72
C PRO A 106 5.56 11.44 9.62
N VAL A 107 5.86 12.65 10.12
CA VAL A 107 7.21 13.22 10.05
C VAL A 107 8.16 12.45 10.96
N ASP A 108 7.75 12.17 12.19
CA ASP A 108 8.62 11.48 13.15
C ASP A 108 8.81 10.01 12.77
N PHE A 109 7.78 9.34 12.25
CA PHE A 109 7.91 8.00 11.67
C PHE A 109 8.97 7.97 10.56
N LEU A 110 8.92 8.93 9.61
CA LEU A 110 9.89 8.96 8.51
C LEU A 110 11.31 9.26 9.01
N ARG A 111 11.48 10.17 9.97
CA ARG A 111 12.79 10.44 10.60
C ARG A 111 13.36 9.20 11.28
N GLU A 112 12.53 8.45 11.99
CA GLU A 112 12.94 7.22 12.66
C GLU A 112 13.35 6.14 11.65
N LYS A 113 12.50 5.88 10.64
CA LYS A 113 12.77 4.84 9.63
C LYS A 113 13.96 5.17 8.73
N THR A 114 14.21 6.44 8.45
CA THR A 114 15.34 6.86 7.59
C THR A 114 16.62 7.17 8.37
N GLY A 115 16.53 7.48 9.66
CA GLY A 115 17.62 8.07 10.44
C GLY A 115 17.95 9.53 10.07
N ASP A 116 17.24 10.12 9.11
CA ASP A 116 17.45 11.49 8.66
C ASP A 116 16.52 12.47 9.41
N LYS A 117 17.11 13.33 10.23
CA LYS A 117 16.37 14.37 10.98
C LYS A 117 15.67 15.39 10.08
N SER A 118 16.13 15.54 8.84
CA SER A 118 15.57 16.46 7.84
C SER A 118 14.42 15.85 7.03
N ALA A 119 14.10 14.57 7.24
CA ALA A 119 13.01 13.87 6.56
C ALA A 119 11.68 14.62 6.69
N LYS A 120 10.90 14.63 5.61
CA LYS A 120 9.63 15.37 5.49
C LYS A 120 8.51 14.45 5.07
N SER A 121 7.32 14.67 5.62
CA SER A 121 6.08 14.09 5.12
C SER A 121 5.28 15.13 4.35
N LYS A 122 4.71 14.72 3.21
CA LYS A 122 3.68 15.49 2.50
C LYS A 122 2.29 15.35 3.16
N MET A 123 2.11 14.37 4.06
CA MET A 123 0.89 14.20 4.84
C MET A 123 1.00 15.01 6.15
N SER A 124 0.23 16.09 6.26
CA SER A 124 0.20 16.96 7.46
C SER A 124 -0.79 16.50 8.54
N PHE A 125 -1.74 15.63 8.17
CA PHE A 125 -2.74 15.09 9.08
C PHE A 125 -2.12 14.12 10.11
N LYS A 126 -2.69 14.08 11.31
CA LYS A 126 -2.31 13.16 12.39
C LYS A 126 -3.55 12.52 13.01
N LEU A 127 -3.44 11.25 13.36
CA LEU A 127 -4.43 10.45 14.07
C LEU A 127 -3.75 9.76 15.27
N PRO A 128 -3.52 10.48 16.38
CA PRO A 128 -2.72 9.97 17.50
C PRO A 128 -3.46 8.92 18.35
N LYS A 129 -4.78 8.79 18.22
CA LYS A 129 -5.54 7.77 18.93
C LYS A 129 -5.32 6.42 18.25
N GLU A 130 -4.56 5.55 18.90
CA GLU A 130 -4.19 4.24 18.36
C GLU A 130 -5.38 3.39 17.94
N GLU A 131 -6.43 3.32 18.78
CA GLU A 131 -7.66 2.59 18.46
C GLU A 131 -8.29 3.06 17.14
N ASP A 132 -8.35 4.38 16.92
CA ASP A 132 -8.88 4.95 15.68
C ASP A 132 -8.00 4.53 14.49
N ALA A 133 -6.68 4.49 14.65
CA ALA A 133 -5.75 4.09 13.60
C ALA A 133 -5.88 2.59 13.26
N ARG A 134 -5.97 1.71 14.26
CA ARG A 134 -6.21 0.27 14.06
C ARG A 134 -7.54 0.03 13.34
N ASN A 135 -8.60 0.73 13.76
CA ASN A 135 -9.91 0.65 13.11
C ASN A 135 -9.83 1.09 11.64
N VAL A 136 -9.13 2.17 11.32
CA VAL A 136 -8.92 2.61 9.92
C VAL A 136 -8.14 1.56 9.12
N TYR A 137 -7.09 0.98 9.68
CA TYR A 137 -6.34 -0.08 9.01
C TYR A 137 -7.22 -1.29 8.72
N ALA A 138 -8.03 -1.73 9.69
CA ALA A 138 -9.00 -2.81 9.52
C ALA A 138 -10.04 -2.50 8.42
N TYR A 139 -10.51 -1.27 8.33
CA TYR A 139 -11.42 -0.84 7.26
C TYR A 139 -10.76 -0.83 5.87
N ILE A 140 -9.52 -0.36 5.75
CA ILE A 140 -8.79 -0.41 4.48
C ILE A 140 -8.54 -1.86 4.05
N ALA A 141 -8.16 -2.72 5.00
CA ALA A 141 -7.91 -4.13 4.77
C ALA A 141 -9.19 -4.91 4.41
N SER A 142 -10.35 -4.57 4.99
CA SER A 142 -11.61 -5.25 4.64
C SER A 142 -12.08 -4.95 3.22
N LEU A 143 -11.65 -3.82 2.65
CA LEU A 143 -11.95 -3.40 1.28
C LEU A 143 -10.85 -3.77 0.27
N SER A 144 -9.75 -4.36 0.72
CA SER A 144 -8.58 -4.66 -0.11
C SER A 144 -8.26 -6.15 -0.06
N PRO A 145 -8.02 -6.83 -1.19
CA PRO A 145 -7.32 -8.10 -1.12
C PRO A 145 -5.93 -7.86 -0.53
N ALA A 146 -5.39 -8.86 0.20
CA ALA A 146 -3.98 -8.84 0.57
C ALA A 146 -3.16 -8.64 -0.70
N ALA A 147 -2.21 -7.71 -0.69
CA ALA A 147 -1.44 -7.39 -1.87
C ALA A 147 -0.61 -8.60 -2.32
N ASP A 148 -1.08 -9.32 -3.33
CA ASP A 148 -0.15 -10.00 -4.23
C ASP A 148 0.63 -8.90 -4.96
N ALA A 149 1.96 -9.01 -4.99
CA ALA A 149 2.86 -8.06 -5.62
C ALA A 149 2.67 -7.88 -7.15
N ALA A 150 1.53 -8.32 -7.70
CA ALA A 150 1.21 -8.36 -9.12
C ALA A 150 -0.03 -7.53 -9.52
N ALA A 151 -0.70 -6.82 -8.61
CA ALA A 151 -1.81 -5.95 -8.99
C ALA A 151 -1.33 -4.59 -9.52
N ALA A 152 -0.73 -4.60 -10.71
CA ALA A 152 -0.89 -3.55 -11.70
C ALA A 152 -2.00 -4.01 -12.67
N PRO A 153 -3.05 -3.21 -12.90
CA PRO A 153 -3.07 -2.26 -14.03
C PRO A 153 -3.79 -0.93 -13.64
N ALA A 154 -3.90 0.12 -14.45
CA ALA A 154 -3.71 0.32 -15.88
C ALA A 154 -3.11 1.70 -16.17
N GLU A 155 -2.24 1.76 -17.19
CA GLU A 155 -1.96 2.96 -17.95
C GLU A 155 -3.27 3.58 -18.46
N GLY A 156 -3.45 4.87 -18.20
CA GLY A 156 -4.47 5.70 -18.81
C GLY A 156 -3.79 6.80 -19.61
N GLU A 157 -3.49 6.49 -20.87
CA GLU A 157 -3.38 7.39 -22.02
C GLU A 157 -2.78 8.79 -21.75
N ALA A 158 -1.50 8.94 -22.07
CA ALA A 158 -0.92 10.25 -22.34
C ALA A 158 -1.68 10.89 -23.51
N ALA A 159 -2.52 11.88 -23.21
CA ALA A 159 -3.07 12.77 -24.23
C ALA A 159 -1.90 13.46 -24.97
N PRO A 160 -1.89 13.47 -26.30
CA PRO A 160 -0.82 14.13 -27.04
C PRO A 160 -0.86 15.62 -26.75
N ALA A 161 0.30 16.17 -26.36
CA ALA A 161 0.53 17.60 -26.32
C ALA A 161 0.20 18.19 -27.70
N SER A 162 -0.76 19.12 -27.73
CA SER A 162 -0.98 20.00 -28.88
C SER A 162 -0.10 21.24 -28.74
N ASN A 163 0.47 21.64 -29.88
CA ASN A 163 1.41 22.75 -30.13
C ASN A 163 1.17 24.03 -29.33
#